data_AF-A0A423ITT6-F1
#
_entry.id   AF-A0A423ITT6-F1
#
_cell.length_a   1.000
_cell.length_b   1.000
_cell.length_c   1.000
_cell.angle_alpha   90.00
_cell.angle_beta   90.00
_cell.angle_gamma   90.00
#
_symmetry.space_group_name_H-M   'P 1'
#
loop_
_entity.id
_entity.type
_entity.pdbx_description
1 polymer ?
#
loop_
_entity_poly.entity_id
_entity_poly.type
_entity_poly.pdbx_seq_one_letter_code
_entity_poly.pdbx_strand_id
1 'polypeptide(L)'
;MDKLIPDPPFNSSKPYNPSPMFLISPDMNTETLLAHACESLASANVLASDFATYLTGSQRSTALAIAQIVMLADLAVNRALDIVDPQE
;
A
#
# COMPACT_ATOMS: atom_id res chain seq x y z
N MET A 1 24.41 -9.51 44.21
CA MET A 1 23.01 -9.27 43.75
C MET A 1 23.04 -7.93 43.03
N ASP A 2 23.59 -7.93 41.82
CA ASP A 2 23.59 -6.74 40.98
C ASP A 2 22.29 -6.75 40.20
N LYS A 3 21.41 -5.79 40.52
CA LYS A 3 20.12 -5.64 39.85
C LYS A 3 20.38 -5.40 38.37
N LEU A 4 19.91 -6.34 37.54
CA LEU A 4 19.73 -6.15 36.11
C LEU A 4 18.79 -4.96 35.91
N ILE A 5 19.34 -3.80 35.59
CA ILE A 5 18.55 -2.64 35.15
C ILE A 5 18.02 -3.02 33.76
N PRO A 6 16.70 -3.03 33.52
CA PRO A 6 16.17 -3.28 32.18
C PRO A 6 16.59 -2.13 31.27
N ASP A 7 17.05 -2.47 30.06
CA ASP A 7 17.39 -1.47 29.04
C ASP A 7 16.22 -0.49 28.82
N PRO A 8 16.51 0.80 28.65
CA PRO A 8 15.46 1.80 28.43
C PRO A 8 14.67 1.46 27.15
N PRO A 9 13.36 1.82 27.10
CA PRO A 9 12.55 1.53 25.94
C PRO A 9 13.17 2.19 24.69
N PHE A 10 13.38 1.40 23.64
CA PHE A 10 13.80 1.89 22.33
C PHE A 10 12.78 2.92 21.82
N ASN A 11 13.05 4.19 22.07
CA ASN A 11 12.28 5.28 21.52
C ASN A 11 12.73 5.44 20.06
N SER A 12 12.03 4.78 19.13
CA SER A 12 12.31 4.86 17.69
C SER A 12 11.73 6.16 17.10
N SER A 13 12.11 7.31 17.63
CA SER A 13 11.74 8.64 17.15
C SER A 13 12.80 9.25 16.24
N LYS A 14 13.59 8.43 15.53
CA LYS A 14 14.33 8.93 14.36
C LYS A 14 13.34 8.98 13.19
N PRO A 15 13.14 10.14 12.54
CA PRO A 15 12.45 10.18 11.25
C PRO A 15 13.12 9.15 10.35
N TYR A 16 12.34 8.21 9.82
CA TYR A 16 12.79 7.36 8.75
C TYR A 16 13.30 8.28 7.64
N ASN A 17 14.61 8.27 7.36
CA ASN A 17 15.16 8.94 6.18
C ASN A 17 14.96 7.98 5.02
N PRO A 18 13.91 8.14 4.19
CA PRO A 18 13.76 7.29 3.02
C PRO A 18 15.02 7.46 2.16
N SER A 19 15.55 6.35 1.65
CA SER A 19 16.56 6.38 0.61
C SER A 19 16.08 7.30 -0.52
N PRO A 20 16.89 8.25 -1.02
CA PRO A 20 16.46 9.21 -2.04
C PRO A 20 16.20 8.57 -3.42
N MET A 21 16.34 7.24 -3.55
CA MET A 21 16.11 6.55 -4.82
C MET A 21 14.67 6.69 -5.32
N PHE A 22 13.68 6.80 -4.43
CA PHE A 22 12.28 7.00 -4.81
C PHE A 22 11.60 7.99 -3.85
N LEU A 23 11.10 9.10 -4.39
CA LEU A 23 10.35 10.11 -3.66
C LEU A 23 9.13 10.54 -4.49
N ILE A 24 8.01 10.78 -3.81
CA ILE A 24 6.86 11.48 -4.40
C ILE A 24 7.20 12.97 -4.41
N SER A 25 7.02 13.64 -5.54
CA SER A 25 7.28 15.08 -5.65
C SER A 25 6.35 15.86 -4.71
N PRO A 26 6.87 16.79 -3.90
CA PRO A 26 6.06 17.55 -2.95
C PRO A 26 5.04 18.48 -3.62
N ASP A 27 5.24 18.79 -4.91
CA ASP A 27 4.36 19.67 -5.69
C ASP A 27 3.19 18.90 -6.36
N MET A 28 3.08 17.58 -6.15
CA MET A 28 1.98 16.78 -6.72
C MET A 28 0.66 17.06 -6.02
N ASN A 29 -0.39 17.29 -6.81
CA ASN A 29 -1.74 17.43 -6.28
C ASN A 29 -2.32 16.07 -5.84
N THR A 30 -3.32 16.10 -4.95
CA THR A 30 -3.96 14.91 -4.40
C THR A 30 -4.64 14.06 -5.46
N GLU A 31 -5.23 14.69 -6.48
CA GLU A 31 -5.86 14.01 -7.62
C GLU A 31 -4.86 13.11 -8.36
N THR A 32 -3.70 13.64 -8.74
CA THR A 32 -2.64 12.91 -9.45
C THR A 32 -2.08 11.78 -8.58
N LEU A 33 -1.94 12.01 -7.27
CA LEU A 33 -1.52 10.97 -6.33
C LEU A 33 -2.52 9.82 -6.25
N LEU A 34 -3.81 10.14 -6.16
CA LEU A 34 -4.89 9.15 -6.10
C LEU A 34 -5.05 8.43 -7.45
N ALA A 35 -4.94 9.13 -8.58
CA ALA A 35 -4.97 8.53 -9.91
C ALA A 35 -3.82 7.53 -10.12
N HIS A 36 -2.59 7.90 -9.77
CA HIS A 36 -1.46 6.96 -9.80
C HIS A 36 -1.62 5.78 -8.83
N ALA A 37 -2.23 6.02 -7.67
CA ALA A 37 -2.54 4.93 -6.74
C ALA A 37 -3.58 3.96 -7.32
N CYS A 38 -4.66 4.45 -7.94
CA CYS A 38 -5.63 3.61 -8.67
C CYS A 38 -4.94 2.78 -9.75
N GLU A 39 -4.13 3.41 -10.61
CA GLU A 39 -3.44 2.71 -11.70
C GLU A 39 -2.46 1.64 -11.17
N SER A 40 -1.76 1.93 -10.07
CA SER A 40 -0.88 0.97 -9.40
C SER A 40 -1.65 -0.19 -8.77
N LEU A 41 -2.80 0.08 -8.15
CA LEU A 41 -3.66 -0.95 -7.55
C LEU A 41 -4.31 -1.83 -8.62
N ALA A 42 -4.81 -1.25 -9.71
CA ALA A 42 -5.32 -2.00 -10.85
C ALA A 42 -4.25 -2.94 -11.42
N SER A 43 -3.03 -2.44 -11.59
CA SER A 43 -1.87 -3.23 -12.03
C SER A 43 -1.54 -4.36 -11.05
N ALA A 44 -1.52 -4.07 -9.75
CA ALA A 44 -1.27 -5.06 -8.71
C ALA A 44 -2.36 -6.15 -8.68
N ASN A 45 -3.62 -5.78 -8.91
CA ASN A 45 -4.73 -6.73 -8.96
C ASN A 45 -4.59 -7.71 -10.14
N VAL A 46 -4.22 -7.19 -11.32
CA VAL A 46 -3.95 -8.02 -12.50
C VAL A 46 -2.79 -8.99 -12.21
N LEU A 47 -1.70 -8.51 -11.64
CA LEU A 47 -0.54 -9.35 -11.30
C LEU A 47 -0.87 -10.40 -10.23
N ALA A 48 -1.60 -10.05 -9.18
CA ALA A 48 -2.01 -10.98 -8.14
C ALA A 48 -2.96 -12.07 -8.69
N SER A 49 -3.87 -11.67 -9.57
CA SER A 49 -4.81 -12.58 -10.23
C SER A 49 -4.11 -13.51 -11.21
N ASP A 50 -3.19 -12.98 -12.03
CA ASP A 50 -2.37 -13.77 -12.95
C ASP A 50 -1.47 -14.74 -12.16
N PHE A 51 -0.82 -14.27 -11.10
CA PHE A 51 0.00 -15.10 -10.23
C PHE A 51 -0.81 -16.25 -9.61
N ALA A 52 -2.05 -16.00 -9.21
CA ALA A 52 -2.94 -17.05 -8.70
C ALA A 52 -3.21 -18.16 -9.72
N THR A 53 -3.09 -17.90 -11.04
CA THR A 53 -3.28 -18.93 -12.07
C THR A 53 -2.21 -20.01 -12.03
N TYR A 54 -0.98 -19.67 -11.62
CA TYR A 54 0.15 -20.60 -11.50
C TYR A 54 0.17 -21.35 -10.16
N LEU A 55 -0.71 -21.01 -9.23
CA LEU A 55 -0.79 -21.61 -7.90
C LEU A 55 -1.91 -22.65 -7.79
N THR A 56 -1.76 -23.56 -6.83
CA THR A 56 -2.75 -24.59 -6.49
C THR A 56 -3.04 -24.64 -5.00
N GLY A 57 -4.20 -25.21 -4.63
CA GLY A 57 -4.56 -25.42 -3.23
C GLY A 57 -4.69 -24.13 -2.43
N SER A 58 -4.20 -24.14 -1.18
CA SER A 58 -4.31 -22.99 -0.26
C SER A 58 -3.56 -21.75 -0.75
N GLN A 59 -2.43 -21.90 -1.43
CA GLN A 59 -1.64 -20.78 -1.94
C GLN A 59 -2.41 -19.96 -2.99
N ARG A 60 -3.16 -20.64 -3.87
CA ARG A 60 -4.06 -19.98 -4.82
C ARG A 60 -5.13 -19.17 -4.08
N SER A 61 -5.73 -19.75 -3.05
CA SER A 61 -6.73 -19.05 -2.23
C SER A 61 -6.14 -17.79 -1.58
N THR A 62 -4.91 -17.88 -1.08
CA THR A 62 -4.20 -16.71 -0.51
C THR A 62 -3.96 -15.64 -1.57
N ALA A 63 -3.49 -16.00 -2.77
CA ALA A 63 -3.27 -15.03 -3.85
C ALA A 63 -4.56 -14.35 -4.30
N LEU A 64 -5.66 -15.11 -4.41
CA LEU A 64 -6.99 -14.55 -4.70
C LEU A 64 -7.49 -13.63 -3.59
N ALA A 65 -7.23 -13.95 -2.31
CA ALA A 65 -7.56 -13.08 -1.20
C ALA A 65 -6.77 -11.76 -1.25
N ILE A 66 -5.49 -11.81 -1.64
CA ILE A 66 -4.68 -10.60 -1.88
C ILE A 66 -5.29 -9.77 -3.01
N ALA A 67 -5.62 -10.39 -4.15
CA ALA A 67 -6.29 -9.71 -5.27
C ALA A 67 -7.60 -9.04 -4.81
N GLN A 68 -8.40 -9.73 -3.98
CA GLN A 68 -9.62 -9.16 -3.41
C GLN A 68 -9.35 -7.93 -2.53
N ILE A 69 -8.35 -7.97 -1.65
CA ILE A 69 -7.98 -6.83 -0.81
C ILE A 69 -7.53 -5.64 -1.68
N VAL A 70 -6.75 -5.90 -2.74
CA VAL A 70 -6.31 -4.86 -3.68
C VAL A 70 -7.50 -4.23 -4.40
N MET A 71 -8.48 -5.03 -4.87
CA MET A 71 -9.71 -4.49 -5.47
C MET A 71 -10.50 -3.60 -4.50
N LEU A 72 -10.58 -3.98 -3.22
CA LEU A 72 -11.26 -3.16 -2.21
C LEU A 72 -10.53 -1.84 -1.94
N ALA A 73 -9.19 -1.87 -1.92
CA ALA A 73 -8.39 -0.67 -1.81
C ALA A 73 -8.58 0.25 -3.03
N ASP A 74 -8.61 -0.32 -4.24
CA ASP A 74 -8.85 0.42 -5.48
C ASP A 74 -10.21 1.13 -5.44
N LEU A 75 -11.28 0.45 -5.01
CA LEU A 75 -12.59 1.08 -4.84
C LEU A 75 -12.56 2.25 -3.83
N ALA A 76 -11.82 2.11 -2.73
CA ALA A 76 -11.70 3.17 -1.73
C ALA A 76 -10.92 4.38 -2.27
N VAL A 77 -9.87 4.16 -3.06
CA VAL A 77 -9.08 5.23 -3.70
C VAL A 77 -9.89 5.92 -4.79
N ASN A 78 -10.60 5.18 -5.64
CA ASN A 78 -11.52 5.76 -6.63
C ASN A 78 -12.57 6.63 -5.93
N ARG A 79 -13.16 6.16 -4.83
CA ARG A 79 -14.10 6.99 -4.05
C ARG A 79 -13.44 8.23 -3.44
N ALA A 80 -12.19 8.15 -3.01
CA ALA A 80 -11.46 9.31 -2.52
C ALA A 80 -11.18 10.32 -3.65
N LEU A 81 -10.89 9.84 -4.85
CA LEU A 81 -10.69 10.66 -6.04
C LEU A 81 -11.98 11.41 -6.41
N ASP A 82 -13.13 10.72 -6.43
CA ASP A 82 -14.45 11.34 -6.69
C ASP A 82 -14.81 12.46 -5.70
N ILE A 83 -14.31 12.39 -4.46
CA ILE A 83 -14.53 13.42 -3.43
C ILE A 83 -13.62 14.63 -3.66
N VAL A 84 -12.40 14.40 -4.14
CA VAL A 84 -11.39 15.44 -4.38
C VAL A 84 -11.64 16.17 -5.69
N ASP A 85 -12.13 15.46 -6.71
CA ASP A 85 -12.54 16.00 -8.01
C ASP A 85 -14.00 15.61 -8.30
N PRO A 86 -14.97 16.35 -7.74
CA PRO A 86 -16.37 16.14 -8.07
C PRO A 86 -16.59 16.49 -9.54
N GLN A 87 -16.89 15.48 -10.35
CA GLN A 87 -17.29 15.67 -11.74
C GLN A 87 -18.61 16.47 -11.78
N GLU A 88 -18.57 17.74 -12.19
CA GLU A 88 -19.75 18.60 -12.45
C GLU A 88 -20.54 18.15 -13.68
#